data_AF-A0A6F8XUE9-F1
#
_entry.id   AF-A0A6F8XUE9-F1
#
_cell.length_a   1.000
_cell.length_b   1.000
_cell.length_c   1.000
_cell.angle_alpha   90.00
_cell.angle_beta   90.00
_cell.angle_gamma   90.00
#
_symmetry.space_group_name_H-M   'P 1'
#
loop_
_entity.id
_entity.type
_entity.pdbx_description
1 polymer ?
#
loop_
_entity_poly.entity_id
_entity_poly.type
_entity_poly.pdbx_seq_one_letter_code
_entity_poly.pdbx_strand_id
1 'polypeptide(L)'
;MYATLSRLLKNGLVEVDGVEPGGGPDRKRYAITDAGVTDVSRWLAQPEKPEPYLQSTLYAKVVLALMTGRPAADLLDSQRAEHLRLMRELTRRKSDGDLAEQLICDHALFHLEADLRWLELTAARLDDLAKEVSA
;
A
#
# COMPACT_ATOMS: atom_id res chain seq x y z
N MET A 1 4.79 -13.29 -13.79
CA MET A 1 5.46 -14.47 -13.16
C MET A 1 6.62 -15.01 -14.00
N TYR A 2 6.41 -15.39 -15.27
CA TYR A 2 7.49 -15.95 -16.13
C TYR A 2 8.73 -15.06 -16.32
N ALA A 3 8.54 -13.74 -16.44
CA ALA A 3 9.65 -12.78 -16.54
C ALA A 3 10.49 -12.73 -15.25
N THR A 4 9.86 -12.82 -14.09
CA THR A 4 10.53 -12.85 -12.78
C THR A 4 11.36 -14.13 -12.63
N LEU A 5 10.78 -15.29 -12.92
CA LEU A 5 11.50 -16.58 -12.87
C LEU A 5 12.68 -16.63 -13.83
N SER A 6 12.51 -16.12 -15.05
CA SER A 6 13.60 -16.04 -16.04
C SER A 6 14.76 -15.17 -15.54
N ARG A 7 14.45 -14.06 -14.84
CA ARG A 7 15.48 -13.18 -14.25
C ARG A 7 16.19 -13.84 -13.07
N LEU A 8 15.46 -14.54 -12.19
CA LEU A 8 16.06 -15.28 -11.08
C LEU A 8 16.99 -16.38 -11.58
N LEU A 9 16.59 -17.11 -12.63
CA LEU A 9 17.42 -18.14 -13.28
C LEU A 9 18.68 -17.53 -13.91
N LYS A 10 18.53 -16.42 -14.64
CA LYS A 10 19.67 -15.70 -15.25
C LYS A 10 20.65 -15.18 -14.20
N ASN A 11 20.15 -14.79 -13.03
CA ASN A 11 20.97 -14.31 -11.91
C ASN A 11 21.51 -15.46 -11.03
N GLY A 12 21.24 -16.72 -11.38
CA GLY A 12 21.70 -17.89 -10.62
C GLY A 12 21.07 -18.05 -9.24
N LEU A 13 19.94 -17.37 -8.97
CA LEU A 13 19.25 -17.41 -7.68
C LEU A 13 18.28 -18.60 -7.56
N VAL A 14 17.88 -19.15 -8.71
CA VAL A 14 17.12 -20.40 -8.81
C VAL A 14 17.69 -21.22 -9.95
N GLU A 15 17.48 -22.52 -9.93
CA GLU A 15 17.84 -23.47 -11.00
C GLU A 15 16.65 -24.34 -11.38
N VAL A 16 16.71 -25.03 -12.52
CA VAL A 16 15.63 -25.93 -12.96
C VAL A 16 15.88 -27.31 -12.36
N ASP A 17 15.02 -27.71 -11.43
CA ASP A 17 15.10 -28.97 -10.67
C ASP A 17 14.24 -30.10 -11.29
N GLY A 18 13.67 -29.85 -12.47
CA GLY A 18 13.02 -30.87 -13.28
C GLY A 18 11.85 -30.36 -14.12
N VAL A 19 11.28 -31.28 -14.89
CA VAL A 19 10.08 -31.06 -15.69
C VAL A 19 9.01 -32.03 -15.19
N GLU A 20 7.85 -31.51 -14.80
CA GLU A 20 6.70 -32.35 -14.46
C GLU A 20 5.85 -32.61 -15.71
N PRO A 21 5.58 -33.89 -16.04
CA PRO A 21 4.60 -34.23 -17.06
C PRO A 21 3.19 -33.85 -16.60
N GLY A 22 2.47 -33.08 -17.41
CA GLY A 22 1.05 -32.80 -17.24
C GLY A 22 0.33 -32.90 -18.59
N GLY A 23 -1.01 -32.91 -18.59
CA GLY A 23 -1.82 -32.98 -19.82
C GLY A 23 -1.75 -31.74 -20.74
N GLY A 24 -0.69 -30.93 -20.62
CA GLY A 24 -0.42 -29.69 -21.35
C GLY A 24 1.10 -29.41 -21.37
N PRO A 25 1.57 -28.20 -21.74
CA PRO A 25 2.99 -27.91 -21.88
C PRO A 25 3.79 -28.21 -20.60
N ASP A 26 4.95 -28.83 -20.78
CA ASP A 26 5.93 -29.19 -19.75
C ASP A 26 6.12 -28.09 -18.70
N ARG A 27 5.81 -28.40 -17.43
CA ARG A 27 5.98 -27.46 -16.32
C ARG A 27 7.39 -27.62 -15.73
N LYS A 28 8.21 -26.58 -15.87
CA LYS A 28 9.53 -26.51 -15.22
C LYS A 28 9.36 -26.27 -13.72
N ARG A 29 9.93 -27.14 -12.89
CA ARG A 29 10.13 -26.92 -11.46
C ARG A 29 11.43 -26.15 -11.25
N TYR A 30 11.40 -25.22 -10.30
CA TYR A 30 12.57 -24.42 -9.93
C TYR A 30 12.94 -24.69 -8.48
N ALA A 31 14.23 -24.90 -8.19
CA ALA A 31 14.78 -24.95 -6.85
C ALA A 31 15.59 -23.69 -6.57
N ILE A 32 15.57 -23.21 -5.31
CA ILE A 32 16.41 -22.10 -4.88
C ILE A 32 17.86 -22.57 -4.72
N THR A 33 18.82 -21.77 -5.15
CA THR A 33 20.26 -22.04 -4.98
C THR A 33 20.78 -21.46 -3.66
N ASP A 34 21.98 -21.82 -3.23
CA ASP A 34 22.65 -21.19 -2.07
C ASP A 34 22.82 -19.67 -2.25
N ALA A 35 23.07 -19.23 -3.49
CA ALA A 35 23.11 -17.82 -3.85
C ALA A 35 21.74 -17.15 -3.68
N GLY A 36 20.66 -17.85 -4.08
CA GLY A 36 19.28 -17.43 -3.84
C GLY A 36 18.94 -17.32 -2.36
N VAL A 37 19.32 -18.31 -1.54
CA VAL A 37 19.11 -18.28 -0.08
C VAL A 37 19.84 -17.08 0.54
N THR A 38 21.11 -16.87 0.17
CA THR A 38 21.91 -15.72 0.64
C THR A 38 21.28 -14.39 0.24
N ASP A 39 20.74 -14.30 -0.98
CA ASP A 39 20.07 -13.09 -1.47
C ASP A 39 18.78 -12.80 -0.69
N VAL A 40 17.96 -13.82 -0.43
CA VAL A 40 16.77 -13.70 0.43
C VAL A 40 17.15 -13.29 1.84
N SER A 41 18.19 -13.89 2.44
CA SER A 41 18.66 -13.49 3.77
C SER A 41 19.12 -12.03 3.80
N ARG A 42 19.81 -11.56 2.76
CA ARG A 42 20.21 -10.16 2.63
C ARG A 42 18.99 -9.25 2.52
N TRP A 43 18.02 -9.62 1.70
CA TRP A 43 16.78 -8.85 1.52
C TRP A 43 15.98 -8.75 2.82
N LEU A 44 15.81 -9.86 3.55
CA LEU A 44 15.13 -9.89 4.85
C LEU A 44 15.83 -9.03 5.92
N ALA A 45 17.16 -8.89 5.84
CA ALA A 45 17.95 -8.06 6.75
C ALA A 45 17.97 -6.57 6.36
N GLN A 46 17.51 -6.22 5.16
CA GLN A 46 17.52 -4.85 4.68
C GLN A 46 16.24 -4.12 5.14
N PRO A 47 16.36 -3.03 5.92
CA PRO A 47 15.19 -2.27 6.34
C PRO A 47 14.57 -1.52 5.15
N GLU A 48 13.25 -1.53 5.10
CA GLU A 48 12.50 -0.67 4.18
C GLU A 48 12.61 0.79 4.63
N LYS A 49 12.81 1.70 3.68
CA LYS A 49 12.88 3.14 4.00
C LYS A 49 11.49 3.65 4.35
N PRO A 50 11.33 4.50 5.38
CA PRO A 50 10.08 5.23 5.57
C PRO A 50 9.80 6.07 4.32
N GLU A 51 8.65 5.86 3.69
CA GLU A 51 8.24 6.71 2.57
C GLU A 51 7.76 8.07 3.11
N PRO A 52 8.34 9.20 2.64
CA PRO A 52 7.83 10.51 2.99
C PRO A 52 6.50 10.76 2.26
N TYR A 53 5.39 10.67 2.99
CA TYR A 53 4.03 10.97 2.53
C TYR A 53 3.79 12.48 2.29
N LEU A 54 4.71 13.18 1.61
CA LEU A 54 4.68 14.64 1.53
C LEU A 54 3.69 15.22 0.50
N GLN A 55 3.11 14.41 -0.40
CA GLN A 55 2.25 14.90 -1.49
C GLN A 55 1.03 14.03 -1.72
N SER A 56 0.05 14.13 -0.82
CA SER A 56 -1.25 13.49 -0.99
C SER A 56 -2.04 14.16 -2.13
N THR A 57 -2.52 13.39 -3.11
CA THR A 57 -3.47 13.86 -4.14
C THR A 57 -4.68 14.57 -3.51
N LEU A 58 -5.08 14.17 -2.30
CA LEU A 58 -6.16 14.81 -1.57
C LEU A 58 -5.83 16.24 -1.16
N TYR A 59 -4.60 16.50 -0.71
CA TYR A 59 -4.17 17.86 -0.38
C TYR A 59 -4.25 18.78 -1.61
N ALA A 60 -3.79 18.31 -2.77
CA ALA A 60 -3.93 19.05 -4.02
C ALA A 60 -5.40 19.35 -4.36
N LYS A 61 -6.31 18.38 -4.16
CA LYS A 61 -7.75 18.59 -4.34
C LYS A 61 -8.33 19.64 -3.39
N VAL A 62 -7.92 19.65 -2.11
CA VAL A 62 -8.33 20.64 -1.12
C VAL A 62 -7.90 22.04 -1.56
N VAL A 63 -6.62 22.22 -1.91
CA VAL A 63 -6.09 23.51 -2.36
C VAL A 63 -6.83 23.99 -3.62
N LEU A 64 -7.02 23.11 -4.61
CA LEU A 64 -7.76 23.47 -5.83
C LEU A 64 -9.22 23.82 -5.56
N ALA A 65 -9.88 23.12 -4.63
CA ALA A 65 -11.24 23.46 -4.23
C ALA A 65 -11.30 24.87 -3.63
N LEU A 66 -10.37 25.21 -2.73
CA LEU A 66 -10.26 26.55 -2.15
C LEU A 66 -10.00 27.62 -3.22
N MET A 67 -9.00 27.43 -4.09
CA MET A 67 -8.65 28.37 -5.16
C MET A 67 -9.80 28.63 -6.14
N THR A 68 -10.71 27.66 -6.28
CA THR A 68 -11.86 27.75 -7.21
C THR A 68 -13.17 28.09 -6.52
N GLY A 69 -13.15 28.42 -5.22
CA GLY A 69 -14.35 28.75 -4.44
C GLY A 69 -15.33 27.57 -4.26
N ARG A 70 -14.84 26.33 -4.38
CA ARG A 70 -15.63 25.11 -4.16
C ARG A 70 -15.58 24.69 -2.70
N PRO A 71 -16.60 23.97 -2.20
CA PRO A 71 -16.65 23.57 -0.79
C PRO A 71 -15.61 22.47 -0.50
N ALA A 72 -14.44 22.88 -0.02
CA ALA A 72 -13.37 21.95 0.36
C ALA A 72 -13.74 21.11 1.59
N ALA A 73 -14.65 21.61 2.46
CA ALA A 73 -15.19 20.86 3.59
C ALA A 73 -15.95 19.60 3.13
N ASP A 74 -16.85 19.72 2.15
CA ASP A 74 -17.61 18.60 1.59
C ASP A 74 -16.70 17.52 0.99
N LEU A 75 -15.56 17.94 0.42
CA LEU A 75 -14.54 17.04 -0.11
C LEU A 75 -13.85 16.24 1.00
N LEU A 76 -13.48 16.90 2.11
CA LEU A 76 -12.91 16.25 3.28
C LEU A 76 -13.92 15.30 3.94
N ASP A 77 -15.20 15.70 4.04
CA ASP A 77 -16.27 14.89 4.60
C ASP A 77 -16.53 13.63 3.77
N SER A 78 -16.57 13.78 2.44
CA SER A 78 -16.70 12.65 1.52
C SER A 78 -15.52 11.67 1.65
N GLN A 79 -14.31 12.21 1.78
CA GLN A 79 -13.12 11.39 1.97
C GLN A 79 -13.13 10.68 3.33
N ARG A 80 -13.57 11.34 4.40
CA ARG A 80 -13.75 10.75 5.73
C ARG A 80 -14.71 9.57 5.68
N ALA A 81 -15.83 9.71 4.96
CA ALA A 81 -16.82 8.65 4.82
C ALA A 81 -16.23 7.39 4.15
N GLU A 82 -15.41 7.57 3.11
CA GLU A 82 -14.72 6.45 2.44
C GLU A 82 -13.69 5.76 3.34
N HIS A 83 -12.90 6.52 4.10
CA HIS A 83 -11.96 5.93 5.08
C HIS A 83 -12.72 5.09 6.12
N LEU A 84 -13.79 5.63 6.70
CA LEU A 84 -14.62 4.91 7.67
C LEU A 84 -15.28 3.66 7.07
N ARG A 85 -15.67 3.71 5.79
CA ARG A 85 -16.22 2.54 5.08
C ARG A 85 -15.18 1.43 4.96
N LEU A 86 -13.96 1.77 4.52
CA LEU A 86 -12.88 0.80 4.39
C LEU A 86 -12.43 0.25 5.74
N MET A 87 -12.37 1.08 6.79
CA MET A 87 -12.09 0.60 8.14
C MET A 87 -13.10 -0.45 8.60
N ARG A 88 -14.40 -0.23 8.38
CA ARG A 88 -15.43 -1.23 8.72
C ARG A 88 -15.24 -2.54 7.97
N GLU A 89 -14.86 -2.48 6.70
CA GLU A 89 -14.57 -3.65 5.88
C GLU A 89 -13.35 -4.42 6.41
N LEU A 90 -12.26 -3.73 6.71
CA LEU A 90 -11.03 -4.32 7.25
C LEU A 90 -11.23 -4.89 8.65
N THR A 91 -12.00 -4.22 9.52
CA THR A 91 -12.32 -4.74 10.85
C THR A 91 -13.10 -6.06 10.77
N ARG A 92 -14.04 -6.18 9.82
CA ARG A 92 -14.74 -7.45 9.59
C ARG A 92 -13.80 -8.52 9.06
N ARG A 93 -13.03 -8.21 8.01
CA ARG A 93 -12.03 -9.12 7.43
C ARG A 93 -11.01 -9.62 8.45
N LYS A 94 -10.54 -8.72 9.33
CA LYS A 94 -9.67 -9.04 10.46
C LYS A 94 -10.31 -10.05 11.40
N SER A 95 -11.58 -9.84 11.76
CA SER A 95 -12.29 -10.67 12.73
C SER A 95 -12.49 -12.11 12.25
N ASP A 96 -12.65 -12.29 10.93
CA ASP A 96 -12.89 -13.59 10.31
C ASP A 96 -11.60 -14.29 9.83
N GLY A 97 -10.46 -13.60 9.89
CA GLY A 97 -9.18 -14.04 9.32
C GLY A 97 -8.23 -14.76 10.29
N ASP A 98 -7.26 -15.47 9.72
CA ASP A 98 -6.13 -16.04 10.47
C ASP A 98 -5.15 -14.95 10.96
N LEU A 99 -4.10 -15.34 11.67
CA LEU A 99 -3.13 -14.38 12.22
C LEU A 99 -2.45 -13.53 11.14
N ALA A 100 -2.13 -14.11 9.97
CA ALA A 100 -1.48 -13.36 8.90
C ALA A 100 -2.44 -12.29 8.33
N GLU A 101 -3.70 -12.66 8.13
CA GLU A 101 -4.75 -11.74 7.70
C GLU A 101 -5.01 -10.65 8.75
N GLN A 102 -4.99 -11.00 10.04
CA GLN A 102 -5.16 -10.04 11.13
C GLN A 102 -4.05 -8.98 11.14
N LEU A 103 -2.79 -9.39 10.99
CA LEU A 103 -1.65 -8.47 10.98
C LEU A 103 -1.68 -7.52 9.78
N ILE A 104 -2.06 -8.02 8.60
CA ILE A 104 -2.21 -7.18 7.39
C ILE A 104 -3.35 -6.17 7.58
N CYS A 105 -4.49 -6.62 8.12
CA CYS A 105 -5.62 -5.73 8.39
C CYS A 105 -5.28 -4.67 9.45
N ASP A 106 -4.57 -5.02 10.52
CA ASP A 106 -4.15 -4.08 11.55
C ASP A 106 -3.22 -3.01 11.00
N HIS A 107 -2.24 -3.39 10.19
CA HIS A 107 -1.34 -2.44 9.54
C HIS A 107 -2.12 -1.42 8.70
N ALA A 108 -3.08 -1.88 7.90
CA ALA A 108 -3.92 -1.01 7.09
C ALA A 108 -4.85 -0.11 7.94
N LEU A 109 -5.42 -0.63 9.03
CA LEU A 109 -6.27 0.13 9.95
C LEU A 109 -5.50 1.27 10.62
N PHE A 110 -4.26 1.06 11.04
CA PHE A 110 -3.43 2.11 11.64
C PHE A 110 -3.12 3.25 10.67
N HIS A 111 -2.93 2.94 9.39
CA HIS A 111 -2.73 3.97 8.36
C HIS A 111 -4.01 4.78 8.14
N LEU A 112 -5.17 4.11 8.04
CA LEU A 112 -6.46 4.80 7.91
C LEU A 112 -6.79 5.68 9.12
N GLU A 113 -6.38 5.26 10.33
CA GLU A 113 -6.52 6.08 11.53
C GLU A 113 -5.65 7.34 11.45
N ALA A 114 -4.40 7.20 11.01
CA ALA A 114 -3.51 8.34 10.81
C ALA A 114 -4.07 9.31 9.76
N ASP A 115 -4.61 8.78 8.66
CA ASP A 115 -5.26 9.57 7.61
C ASP A 115 -6.49 10.32 8.15
N LEU A 116 -7.35 9.66 8.94
CA LEU A 116 -8.51 10.32 9.57
C LEU A 116 -8.08 11.46 10.50
N ARG A 117 -7.05 11.26 11.32
CA ARG A 117 -6.51 12.33 12.18
C ARG A 117 -6.01 13.51 11.36
N TRP A 118 -5.39 13.25 10.21
CA TRP A 118 -4.97 14.30 9.28
C TRP A 118 -6.18 15.03 8.64
N LEU A 119 -7.23 14.30 8.26
CA LEU A 119 -8.46 14.89 7.72
C LEU A 119 -9.10 15.85 8.73
N GLU A 120 -9.23 15.44 10.00
CA GLU A 120 -9.78 16.30 11.04
C GLU A 120 -8.92 17.55 11.28
N LEU A 121 -7.60 17.38 11.37
CA LEU A 121 -6.68 18.50 11.54
C LEU A 121 -6.76 19.49 10.37
N THR A 122 -6.89 18.98 9.15
CA THR A 122 -7.01 19.81 7.94
C THR A 122 -8.34 20.54 7.90
N ALA A 123 -9.44 19.87 8.24
CA ALA A 123 -10.76 20.48 8.33
C ALA A 123 -10.78 21.62 9.37
N ALA A 124 -10.17 21.39 10.55
CA ALA A 124 -10.08 22.40 11.61
C ALA A 124 -9.24 23.64 11.23
N ARG A 125 -8.36 23.52 10.24
CA ARG A 125 -7.47 24.60 9.76
C ARG A 125 -7.84 25.11 8.38
N LEU A 126 -9.01 24.72 7.87
CA LEU A 126 -9.40 24.95 6.49
C LEU A 126 -9.57 26.44 6.18
N ASP A 127 -10.13 27.21 7.12
CA ASP A 127 -10.31 28.66 6.97
C ASP A 127 -8.97 29.41 6.90
N ASP A 128 -7.99 29.00 7.69
CA ASP A 128 -6.65 29.59 7.64
C ASP A 128 -5.95 29.26 6.32
N LEU A 129 -6.07 28.01 5.87
CA LEU A 129 -5.57 27.60 4.57
C LEU A 129 -6.24 28.37 3.43
N ALA A 130 -7.55 28.63 3.53
CA ALA A 130 -8.29 29.41 2.54
C ALA A 130 -7.78 30.86 2.43
N LYS A 131 -7.44 31.49 3.56
CA LYS A 131 -6.85 32.84 3.58
C LYS A 131 -5.48 32.87 2.89
N GLU A 132 -4.61 31.91 3.21
CA GLU A 132 -3.25 31.82 2.65
C GLU A 132 -3.26 31.58 1.13
N VAL A 133 -4.18 30.74 0.65
CA VAL A 133 -4.25 30.36 -0.78
C VAL A 133 -4.97 31.41 -1.63
N SER A 134 -5.76 32.29 -1.00
CA SER A 134 -6.47 33.39 -1.68
C SER A 134 -5.70 34.72 -1.66
N ALA A 135 -4.54 34.77 -0.98
CA ALA A 135 -3.64 35.92 -0.93
C ALA A 135 -2.74 36.00 -2.18
#